data_AF-A0A937YQH9-F1
#
_entry.id   AF-A0A937YQH9-F1
#
_cell.length_a   1.000
_cell.length_b   1.000
_cell.length_c   1.000
_cell.angle_alpha   90.00
_cell.angle_beta   90.00
_cell.angle_gamma   90.00
#
_symmetry.space_group_name_H-M   'P 1'
#
loop_
_entity.id
_entity.type
_entity.pdbx_description
1 polymer ?
#
loop_
_entity_poly.entity_id
_entity_poly.type
_entity_poly.pdbx_seq_one_letter_code
_entity_poly.pdbx_strand_id
1 'polypeptide(L)' 'IANKGWRKALADDAHLRNGLNVALGKVTCKAVADDLGYDYTAPEKLAA' A
#
# COMPACT_ATOMS: atom_id res chain seq x y z
N ILE A 1 13.56 -6.83 -8.68
CA ILE A 1 12.17 -6.68 -8.16
C ILE A 1 11.36 -5.68 -9.00
N ALA A 2 11.96 -4.64 -9.59
CA ALA A 2 11.24 -3.62 -10.39
C ALA A 2 10.77 -4.04 -11.81
N ASN A 3 11.26 -5.16 -12.36
CA ASN A 3 10.97 -5.56 -13.76
C ASN A 3 9.53 -6.04 -14.00
N LYS A 4 8.73 -6.20 -12.93
CA LYS A 4 7.34 -6.70 -12.97
C LYS A 4 6.28 -5.59 -12.95
N GLY A 5 6.67 -4.34 -12.71
CA GLY A 5 5.76 -3.25 -12.35
C GLY A 5 5.30 -3.33 -10.89
N TRP A 6 4.96 -2.17 -10.32
CA TRP A 6 4.69 -2.04 -8.88
C TRP A 6 3.48 -2.86 -8.41
N ARG A 7 2.39 -2.90 -9.19
CA ARG A 7 1.18 -3.68 -8.83
C ARG A 7 1.49 -5.16 -8.61
N LYS A 8 2.13 -5.78 -9.59
CA LYS A 8 2.51 -7.19 -9.52
C LYS A 8 3.53 -7.45 -8.42
N ALA A 9 4.47 -6.54 -8.18
CA ALA A 9 5.42 -6.67 -7.08
C ALA A 9 4.71 -6.67 -5.70
N LEU A 10 3.73 -5.78 -5.49
CA LEU A 10 2.94 -5.74 -4.24
C LEU A 10 1.98 -6.94 -4.09
N ALA A 11 1.46 -7.47 -5.21
CA ALA A 11 0.65 -8.67 -5.21
C ALA A 11 1.47 -9.92 -4.85
N ASP A 12 2.67 -10.04 -5.43
CA ASP A 12 3.56 -11.20 -5.26
C ASP A 12 4.25 -11.22 -3.88
N ASP A 13 4.51 -10.06 -3.27
CA ASP A 13 5.31 -9.94 -2.03
C ASP A 13 4.55 -9.18 -0.93
N ALA A 14 4.08 -9.91 0.08
CA ALA A 14 3.37 -9.36 1.23
C ALA A 14 4.25 -8.42 2.08
N HIS A 15 5.55 -8.69 2.20
CA HIS A 15 6.44 -7.81 2.97
C HIS A 15 6.63 -6.48 2.26
N LEU A 16 6.80 -6.51 0.93
CA LEU A 16 6.84 -5.29 0.13
C LEU A 16 5.53 -4.50 0.24
N ARG A 17 4.38 -5.18 0.17
CA ARG A 17 3.05 -4.58 0.32
C ARG A 17 2.83 -3.93 1.68
N ASN A 18 3.27 -4.56 2.75
CA ASN A 18 3.15 -4.03 4.11
C ASN A 18 3.97 -2.74 4.31
N GLY A 19 4.96 -2.46 3.46
CA GLY A 19 5.72 -1.21 3.46
C GLY A 19 5.11 -0.06 2.65
N LEU A 20 3.97 -0.28 1.98
CA LEU A 20 3.30 0.77 1.21
C LEU A 20 2.62 1.77 2.16
N ASN A 21 2.96 3.05 2.05
CA ASN A 21 2.38 4.11 2.88
C ASN A 21 1.30 4.92 2.18
N VAL A 22 1.53 5.31 0.91
CA VAL A 22 0.59 6.12 0.12
C VAL A 22 0.65 5.69 -1.34
N ALA A 23 -0.51 5.51 -1.98
CA ALA A 23 -0.61 5.32 -3.43
C ALA A 23 -1.98 5.78 -3.93
N LEU A 24 -2.03 6.33 -5.15
CA LEU A 24 -3.29 6.74 -5.81
C LEU A 24 -4.14 7.70 -4.94
N GLY A 25 -3.49 8.57 -4.16
CA GLY A 25 -4.15 9.49 -3.23
C GLY A 25 -4.76 8.83 -1.99
N LYS A 26 -4.45 7.55 -1.71
CA LYS A 26 -4.92 6.79 -0.56
C LYS A 26 -3.79 6.50 0.41
N VAL A 27 -4.08 6.63 1.70
CA VAL A 27 -3.16 6.25 2.78
C VAL A 27 -3.36 4.77 3.11
N THR A 28 -2.28 4.01 3.04
CA THR A 28 -2.25 2.57 3.32
C THR A 28 -1.41 2.20 4.55
N CYS A 29 -0.80 3.19 5.20
CA CYS A 29 -0.19 3.03 6.52
C CYS A 29 -1.24 3.32 7.60
N LYS A 30 -1.63 2.30 8.37
CA LYS A 30 -2.69 2.44 9.37
C LYS A 30 -2.32 3.42 10.50
N ALA A 31 -1.09 3.37 11.00
CA ALA A 31 -0.64 4.27 12.06
C ALA A 31 -0.74 5.75 11.63
N VAL A 32 -0.30 6.07 10.40
CA VAL A 32 -0.39 7.42 9.85
C VAL A 32 -1.84 7.87 9.66
N ALA A 33 -2.71 6.97 9.20
CA ALA A 33 -4.13 7.28 9.03
C ALA A 33 -4.82 7.57 10.38
N ASP A 34 -4.55 6.74 11.40
CA ASP A 34 -5.12 6.90 12.73
C ASP A 34 -4.61 8.19 13.41
N ASP A 35 -3.30 8.51 13.31
CA ASP A 35 -2.69 9.68 13.95
C ASP A 35 -3.11 11.02 13.31
N LEU A 36 -3.32 11.03 11.99
CA LEU A 36 -3.64 12.26 11.23
C LEU A 36 -5.13 12.40 10.91
N GLY A 37 -5.96 11.43 11.30
CA GLY A 37 -7.40 11.42 11.02
C GLY A 37 -7.72 11.25 9.53
N TYR A 38 -6.91 10.48 8.79
CA TYR A 38 -7.13 10.17 7.38
C TYR A 38 -7.88 8.85 7.18
N ASP A 39 -8.51 8.71 6.02
CA ASP A 39 -9.10 7.43 5.61
C ASP A 39 -8.02 6.39 5.32
N TYR A 40 -8.09 5.27 6.05
CA TYR A 40 -7.24 4.11 5.79
C TYR A 40 -7.80 3.27 4.63
N THR A 41 -6.95 2.96 3.66
CA THR A 41 -7.22 1.98 2.59
C THR A 41 -6.28 0.79 2.74
N ALA A 42 -6.84 -0.41 2.82
CA ALA A 42 -6.03 -1.63 2.86
C ALA A 42 -5.18 -1.77 1.56
N PRO A 43 -3.86 -1.99 1.65
CA PRO A 43 -2.98 -1.99 0.48
C PRO A 43 -3.31 -3.11 -0.53
N GLU A 44 -3.99 -4.18 -0.12
CA GLU A 44 -4.52 -5.24 -0.99
C GLU A 44 -5.46 -4.67 -2.06
N LYS A 45 -6.24 -3.63 -1.74
CA LYS A 45 -7.17 -2.99 -2.68
C LYS A 45 -6.46 -2.25 -3.82
N LEU A 46 -5.17 -1.93 -3.66
CA LEU A 46 -4.36 -1.21 -4.65
C LEU A 46 -3.39 -2.13 -5.41
N ALA A 47 -3.17 -3.35 -4.89
CA ALA A 47 -2.31 -4.37 -5.50
C ALA A 47 -3.05 -5.27 -6.49
N ALA A 48 -4.40 -5.19 -6.53
CA ALA A 48 -5.26 -5.91 -7.46
C ALA A 48 -5.28 -5.29 -8.88
#